data_AF-W4KJC2-F1
#
_entry.id   AF-W4KJC2-F1
#
_cell.length_a   1.000
_cell.length_b   1.000
_cell.length_c   1.000
_cell.angle_alpha   90.00
_cell.angle_beta   90.00
_cell.angle_gamma   90.00
#
_symmetry.space_group_name_H-M   'P 1'
#
loop_
_entity.id
_entity.type
_entity.pdbx_description
1 polymer ?
#
loop_
_entity_poly.entity_id
_entity_poly.type
_entity_poly.pdbx_seq_one_letter_code
_entity_poly.pdbx_strand_id
1 'polypeptide(L)'
;MLPDSASRIDRVLVQLASYNTALQGVQGVPQDLVDWLSPTLEVSNFLARDPRGPDIVAVGFQELLPLHLGLSGFSRSVIENRNALILSQIEAHAPDKGRYSLVAKVVNVGVALLVYAKDTGIARRVTDVQTSWIGCGPAYMGNKGAVGVRFRVQNVDAGVGEVYTFVCAHLTAHEPKLAQRIADYHHIVRSLLFAPLPGTSTTSPSTIYSTSHLFLLGDLNFRLALPSSHALAGPANRLNLESALSTLEGREELKEFDQLLVEHRNNTVLQGMREGEFWQFKCSYKYDIGKVDHYSTKRTPSWTDRILYTTYTDSPDTPDKTDITNMLYTAIPSYTTSDHKPIVSLLLLPPSSPSISSPLETIPLLQHRPDFSPDRYATLKRYTGRTLDRIIGVAWLFLVVIGAGNAVIGVGNCLLGIGAWTWWKEKSS
;
A
#
# COMPACT_ATOMS: atom_id res chain seq x y z
N MET A 1 12.48 19.92 15.68
CA MET A 1 12.91 21.27 15.22
C MET A 1 12.87 21.24 13.70
N LEU A 2 12.02 22.04 13.05
CA LEU A 2 11.87 21.99 11.58
C LEU A 2 13.10 22.63 10.90
N PRO A 3 13.61 22.08 9.78
CA PRO A 3 14.79 22.61 9.07
C PRO A 3 14.56 24.03 8.52
N ASP A 4 15.59 24.81 8.19
CA ASP A 4 15.44 26.21 7.72
C ASP A 4 14.80 26.29 6.30
N SER A 5 14.11 27.37 5.94
CA SER A 5 13.29 27.44 4.70
C SER A 5 14.08 27.21 3.41
N ALA A 6 15.30 27.76 3.31
CA ALA A 6 16.18 27.57 2.16
C ALA A 6 16.63 26.10 1.99
N SER A 7 16.80 25.36 3.10
CA SER A 7 17.19 23.94 3.07
C SER A 7 16.05 22.98 2.70
N ARG A 8 14.80 23.48 2.58
CA ARG A 8 13.60 22.67 2.28
C ARG A 8 13.27 22.62 0.79
N ILE A 9 13.61 23.65 0.02
CA ILE A 9 13.28 23.75 -1.41
C ILE A 9 13.99 22.66 -2.23
N ASP A 10 15.19 22.28 -1.82
CA ASP A 10 16.01 21.30 -2.53
C ASP A 10 15.72 19.84 -2.15
N ARG A 11 14.81 19.61 -1.18
CA ARG A 11 14.48 18.28 -0.67
C ARG A 11 13.23 17.73 -1.34
N VAL A 12 13.27 16.46 -1.72
CA VAL A 12 12.15 15.77 -2.37
C VAL A 12 11.00 15.56 -1.38
N LEU A 13 9.82 16.03 -1.74
CA LEU A 13 8.57 15.85 -0.99
C LEU A 13 7.76 14.71 -1.60
N VAL A 14 7.48 13.68 -0.81
CA VAL A 14 6.76 12.47 -1.23
C VAL A 14 5.46 12.36 -0.46
N GLN A 15 4.33 12.27 -1.18
CA GLN A 15 3.03 11.95 -0.60
C GLN A 15 2.70 10.47 -0.83
N LEU A 16 2.41 9.75 0.24
CA LEU A 16 2.01 8.35 0.23
C LEU A 16 0.58 8.26 0.73
N ALA A 17 -0.27 7.56 0.00
CA ALA A 17 -1.68 7.42 0.33
C ALA A 17 -2.11 5.95 0.18
N SER A 18 -2.84 5.39 1.14
CA SER A 18 -3.36 4.02 1.07
C SER A 18 -4.84 3.96 1.39
N TYR A 19 -5.59 3.16 0.64
CA TYR A 19 -7.00 2.92 0.93
C TYR A 19 -7.48 1.52 0.52
N ASN A 20 -7.99 0.76 1.49
CA ASN A 20 -8.78 -0.43 1.23
C ASN A 20 -10.23 -0.03 0.88
N THR A 21 -10.65 -0.31 -0.36
CA THR A 21 -11.92 0.16 -0.94
C THR A 21 -13.07 -0.86 -0.84
N ALA A 22 -12.92 -1.92 -0.04
CA ALA A 22 -13.97 -2.89 0.27
C ALA A 22 -14.72 -3.45 -0.96
N LEU A 23 -13.98 -3.76 -2.04
CA LEU A 23 -14.48 -4.38 -3.29
C LEU A 23 -15.50 -3.53 -4.07
N GLN A 24 -15.54 -2.22 -3.83
CA GLN A 24 -16.56 -1.32 -4.41
C GLN A 24 -16.32 -0.95 -5.88
N GLY A 25 -15.17 -1.34 -6.48
CA GLY A 25 -14.90 -1.05 -7.89
C GLY A 25 -14.84 0.47 -8.13
N VAL A 26 -15.53 0.95 -9.16
CA VAL A 26 -15.57 2.39 -9.49
C VAL A 26 -16.18 3.24 -8.36
N GLN A 27 -17.11 2.67 -7.57
CA GLN A 27 -17.76 3.35 -6.44
C GLN A 27 -16.89 3.41 -5.18
N GLY A 28 -15.70 2.80 -5.20
CA GLY A 28 -14.83 2.69 -4.02
C GLY A 28 -14.13 3.97 -3.57
N VAL A 29 -14.35 5.09 -4.25
CA VAL A 29 -13.88 6.41 -3.81
C VAL A 29 -15.00 7.43 -4.06
N PRO A 30 -15.14 8.46 -3.21
CA PRO A 30 -15.98 9.61 -3.52
C PRO A 30 -15.51 10.30 -4.81
N GLN A 31 -16.40 11.09 -5.42
CA GLN A 31 -16.03 11.88 -6.60
C GLN A 31 -14.98 12.96 -6.26
N ASP A 32 -14.93 13.40 -5.00
CA ASP A 32 -13.99 14.40 -4.51
C ASP A 32 -12.89 13.72 -3.68
N LEU A 33 -11.63 13.81 -4.13
CA LEU A 33 -10.48 13.24 -3.43
C LEU A 33 -9.73 14.25 -2.57
N VAL A 34 -10.20 15.51 -2.49
CA VAL A 34 -9.50 16.64 -1.87
C VAL A 34 -9.13 16.36 -0.44
N ASP A 35 -10.07 15.91 0.40
CA ASP A 35 -9.80 15.62 1.82
C ASP A 35 -8.65 14.64 2.03
N TRP A 36 -8.38 13.76 1.05
CA TRP A 36 -7.36 12.72 1.15
C TRP A 36 -6.05 13.08 0.45
N LEU A 37 -6.13 13.64 -0.76
CA LEU A 37 -4.97 13.86 -1.63
C LEU A 37 -4.53 15.32 -1.68
N SER A 38 -5.38 16.28 -1.27
CA SER A 38 -4.97 17.67 -1.10
C SER A 38 -4.24 17.83 0.23
N PRO A 39 -3.20 18.69 0.32
CA PRO A 39 -2.63 19.05 1.60
C PRO A 39 -3.71 19.67 2.50
N THR A 40 -4.04 19.02 3.61
CA THR A 40 -5.04 19.48 4.58
C THR A 40 -4.65 20.85 5.17
N LEU A 41 -5.63 21.59 5.70
CA LEU A 41 -5.41 22.86 6.40
C LEU A 41 -4.35 22.75 7.54
N GLU A 42 -4.14 21.57 8.14
CA GLU A 42 -3.06 21.36 9.11
C GLU A 42 -1.66 21.42 8.47
N VAL A 43 -1.52 20.92 7.25
CA VAL A 43 -0.32 21.10 6.41
C VAL A 43 -0.24 22.52 5.87
N SER A 44 -1.37 23.24 5.79
CA SER A 44 -1.39 24.63 5.31
C SER A 44 -0.60 25.59 6.19
N ASN A 45 -0.43 25.35 7.49
CA ASN A 45 0.49 26.18 8.30
C ASN A 45 1.98 25.97 7.94
N PHE A 46 2.33 24.75 7.51
CA PHE A 46 3.68 24.43 7.04
C PHE A 46 3.92 24.89 5.59
N LEU A 47 2.96 24.63 4.70
CA LEU A 47 2.96 25.07 3.30
C LEU A 47 2.65 26.56 3.13
N ALA A 48 2.08 27.25 4.13
CA ALA A 48 1.84 28.70 4.06
C ALA A 48 3.13 29.49 3.91
N ARG A 49 4.27 28.91 4.32
CA ARG A 49 5.59 29.53 4.16
C ARG A 49 6.24 29.24 2.81
N ASP A 50 5.84 28.16 2.14
CA ASP A 50 6.28 27.77 0.80
C ASP A 50 5.25 26.83 0.15
N PRO A 51 4.23 27.37 -0.54
CA PRO A 51 3.14 26.58 -1.08
C PRO A 51 3.64 25.78 -2.30
N ARG A 52 4.09 24.54 -2.07
CA ARG A 52 4.49 23.60 -3.11
C ARG A 52 3.71 22.28 -3.03
N GLY A 53 3.26 21.77 -4.17
CA GLY A 53 2.77 20.40 -4.27
C GLY A 53 3.91 19.37 -4.14
N PRO A 54 3.62 18.11 -3.72
CA PRO A 54 4.60 17.03 -3.63
C PRO A 54 5.34 16.80 -4.95
N ASP A 55 6.60 16.39 -4.91
CA ASP A 55 7.35 16.02 -6.12
C ASP A 55 7.00 14.63 -6.62
N ILE A 56 6.60 13.74 -5.70
CA ILE A 56 6.13 12.38 -5.98
C ILE A 56 4.85 12.12 -5.20
N VAL A 57 3.85 11.54 -5.86
CA VAL A 57 2.61 11.06 -5.22
C VAL A 57 2.45 9.58 -5.51
N ALA A 58 2.32 8.75 -4.48
CA ALA A 58 2.05 7.32 -4.62
C ALA A 58 0.75 6.94 -3.91
N VAL A 59 -0.18 6.34 -4.66
CA VAL A 59 -1.51 5.96 -4.16
C VAL A 59 -1.68 4.45 -4.29
N GLY A 60 -1.79 3.78 -3.14
CA GLY A 60 -2.03 2.35 -3.01
C GLY A 60 -3.51 2.05 -2.74
N PHE A 61 -4.03 1.03 -3.41
CA PHE A 61 -5.39 0.54 -3.17
C PHE A 61 -5.38 -0.95 -2.83
N GLN A 62 -6.30 -1.34 -1.95
CA GLN A 62 -6.62 -2.74 -1.67
C GLN A 62 -8.11 -2.97 -1.87
N GLU A 63 -8.48 -4.23 -2.12
CA GLU A 63 -9.84 -4.61 -2.47
C GLU A 63 -10.45 -3.69 -3.55
N LEU A 64 -9.65 -3.34 -4.57
CA LEU A 64 -10.00 -2.32 -5.57
C LEU A 64 -11.35 -2.56 -6.25
N LEU A 65 -11.73 -3.83 -6.43
CA LEU A 65 -12.90 -4.26 -7.18
C LEU A 65 -13.38 -5.65 -6.73
N PRO A 66 -14.62 -6.05 -7.06
CA PRO A 66 -15.13 -7.37 -6.74
C PRO A 66 -14.18 -8.50 -7.14
N LEU A 67 -14.03 -9.49 -6.26
CA LEU A 67 -13.03 -10.55 -6.42
C LEU A 67 -13.17 -11.31 -7.74
N HIS A 68 -14.39 -11.62 -8.18
CA HIS A 68 -14.60 -12.31 -9.46
C HIS A 68 -14.03 -11.52 -10.64
N LEU A 69 -14.15 -10.19 -10.65
CA LEU A 69 -13.57 -9.31 -11.67
C LEU A 69 -12.05 -9.17 -11.52
N GLY A 70 -11.54 -9.04 -10.29
CA GLY A 70 -10.11 -8.94 -10.03
C GLY A 70 -9.36 -10.21 -10.45
N LEU A 71 -9.90 -11.37 -10.06
CA LEU A 71 -9.35 -12.69 -10.36
C LEU A 71 -9.44 -13.00 -11.87
N SER A 72 -10.50 -12.59 -12.55
CA SER A 72 -10.63 -12.76 -14.00
C SER A 72 -9.80 -11.76 -14.81
N GLY A 73 -9.37 -10.65 -14.21
CA GLY A 73 -8.47 -9.67 -14.83
C GLY A 73 -9.14 -8.44 -15.40
N PHE A 74 -10.39 -8.18 -15.02
CA PHE A 74 -11.17 -7.03 -15.46
C PHE A 74 -10.96 -5.79 -14.57
N SER A 75 -9.72 -5.53 -14.15
CA SER A 75 -9.36 -4.35 -13.34
C SER A 75 -9.02 -3.09 -14.15
N ARG A 76 -8.84 -3.22 -15.48
CA ARG A 76 -8.39 -2.12 -16.35
C ARG A 76 -9.31 -0.89 -16.27
N SER A 77 -10.61 -1.05 -16.40
CA SER A 77 -11.54 0.09 -16.37
C SER A 77 -11.49 0.83 -15.03
N VAL A 78 -11.44 0.09 -13.91
CA VAL A 78 -11.36 0.68 -12.57
C VAL A 78 -10.05 1.44 -12.38
N ILE A 79 -8.90 0.86 -12.77
CA ILE A 79 -7.61 1.53 -12.58
C ILE A 79 -7.43 2.74 -13.49
N GLU A 80 -7.97 2.73 -14.71
CA GLU A 80 -7.95 3.92 -15.57
C GLU A 80 -8.83 5.05 -15.01
N ASN A 81 -10.00 4.71 -14.48
CA ASN A 81 -10.85 5.69 -13.79
C ASN A 81 -10.13 6.29 -12.57
N ARG A 82 -9.46 5.46 -11.76
CA ARG A 82 -8.66 5.93 -10.62
C ARG A 82 -7.50 6.83 -11.07
N ASN A 83 -6.81 6.46 -12.13
CA ASN A 83 -5.74 7.27 -12.70
C ASN A 83 -6.24 8.66 -13.11
N ALA A 84 -7.31 8.72 -13.90
CA ALA A 84 -7.89 9.98 -14.36
C ALA A 84 -8.37 10.85 -13.18
N LEU A 85 -9.06 10.24 -12.22
CA LEU A 85 -9.56 10.96 -11.04
C LEU A 85 -8.41 11.50 -10.19
N ILE A 86 -7.45 10.66 -9.79
CA ILE A 86 -6.31 11.09 -8.97
C ILE A 86 -5.54 12.21 -9.66
N LEU A 87 -5.20 12.04 -10.94
CA LEU A 87 -4.45 13.05 -11.68
C LEU A 87 -5.20 14.39 -11.72
N SER A 88 -6.51 14.36 -12.01
CA SER A 88 -7.33 15.59 -12.01
C SER A 88 -7.35 16.29 -10.66
N GLN A 89 -7.37 15.53 -9.56
CA GLN A 89 -7.50 16.07 -8.21
C GLN A 89 -6.16 16.62 -7.70
N ILE A 90 -5.05 15.92 -7.92
CA ILE A 90 -3.74 16.42 -7.50
C ILE A 90 -3.33 17.69 -8.29
N GLU A 91 -3.69 17.78 -9.57
CA GLU A 91 -3.38 18.97 -10.39
C GLU A 91 -4.31 20.16 -10.07
N ALA A 92 -5.61 19.92 -9.88
CA ALA A 92 -6.57 20.98 -9.55
C ALA A 92 -6.29 21.63 -8.19
N HIS A 93 -5.74 20.86 -7.25
CA HIS A 93 -5.49 21.30 -5.87
C HIS A 93 -4.00 21.47 -5.54
N ALA A 94 -3.10 21.38 -6.54
CA ALA A 94 -1.69 21.69 -6.34
C ALA A 94 -1.53 23.19 -5.98
N PRO A 95 -0.90 23.53 -4.83
CA PRO A 95 -0.74 24.93 -4.41
C PRO A 95 -0.05 25.81 -5.46
N ASP A 96 0.86 25.22 -6.24
CA ASP A 96 1.64 25.87 -7.29
C ASP A 96 1.13 25.60 -8.71
N LYS A 97 -0.07 25.01 -8.85
CA LYS A 97 -0.65 24.57 -10.14
C LYS A 97 0.29 23.65 -10.92
N GLY A 98 1.08 22.86 -10.20
CA GLY A 98 2.01 21.89 -10.76
C GLY A 98 1.28 20.81 -11.56
N ARG A 99 1.91 20.37 -12.65
CA ARG A 99 1.44 19.24 -13.46
C ARG A 99 2.18 17.96 -13.11
N TYR A 100 1.52 16.84 -13.31
CA TYR A 100 2.03 15.52 -12.94
C TYR A 100 1.96 14.54 -14.10
N SER A 101 2.96 13.68 -14.17
CA SER A 101 3.01 12.54 -15.09
C SER A 101 2.87 11.24 -14.31
N LEU A 102 2.06 10.31 -14.82
CA LEU A 102 2.03 8.95 -14.31
C LEU A 102 3.36 8.26 -14.64
N VAL A 103 4.16 7.96 -13.63
CA VAL A 103 5.42 7.21 -13.78
C VAL A 103 5.13 5.75 -14.06
N ALA A 104 4.29 5.13 -13.24
CA ALA A 104 3.86 3.74 -13.42
C ALA A 104 2.57 3.45 -12.66
N LYS A 105 1.85 2.44 -13.15
CA LYS A 105 0.77 1.80 -12.41
C LYS A 105 0.88 0.29 -12.50
N VAL A 106 0.53 -0.40 -11.43
CA VAL A 106 0.57 -1.86 -11.36
C VAL A 106 -0.64 -2.37 -10.56
N VAL A 107 -1.24 -3.47 -11.02
CA VAL A 107 -2.41 -4.09 -10.39
C VAL A 107 -2.23 -5.60 -10.35
N ASN A 108 -2.50 -6.21 -9.20
CA ASN A 108 -2.64 -7.66 -9.07
C ASN A 108 -3.92 -7.98 -8.30
N VAL A 109 -4.91 -8.51 -9.01
CA VAL A 109 -6.27 -8.75 -8.49
C VAL A 109 -6.85 -7.45 -7.91
N GLY A 110 -6.94 -7.32 -6.58
CA GLY A 110 -7.49 -6.16 -5.89
C GLY A 110 -6.44 -5.22 -5.30
N VAL A 111 -5.14 -5.53 -5.42
CA VAL A 111 -4.04 -4.69 -4.93
C VAL A 111 -3.50 -3.84 -6.08
N ALA A 112 -3.45 -2.53 -5.90
CA ALA A 112 -3.08 -1.56 -6.92
C ALA A 112 -2.12 -0.51 -6.38
N LEU A 113 -1.23 -0.01 -7.24
CA LEU A 113 -0.34 1.11 -6.92
C LEU A 113 -0.18 1.99 -8.15
N LEU A 114 -0.39 3.30 -7.99
CA LEU A 114 -0.15 4.32 -9.01
C LEU A 114 0.87 5.31 -8.44
N VAL A 115 1.91 5.63 -9.21
CA VAL A 115 2.94 6.59 -8.83
C VAL A 115 3.03 7.70 -9.88
N TYR A 116 2.97 8.94 -9.42
CA TYR A 116 3.04 10.15 -10.21
C TYR A 116 4.26 10.97 -9.80
N ALA A 117 4.85 11.68 -10.76
CA ALA A 117 5.94 12.60 -10.51
C ALA A 117 5.63 13.95 -11.13
N LYS A 118 6.08 15.02 -10.47
CA LYS A 118 5.88 16.40 -10.90
C LYS A 118 6.71 16.74 -12.14
N ASP A 119 6.07 17.33 -13.15
CA ASP A 119 6.64 17.59 -14.48
C ASP A 119 7.81 18.56 -14.49
N THR A 120 7.81 19.52 -13.58
CA THR A 120 8.86 20.56 -13.46
C THR A 120 10.11 20.07 -12.72
N GLY A 121 10.09 18.86 -12.18
CA GLY A 121 11.18 18.33 -11.35
C GLY A 121 11.49 16.86 -11.64
N ILE A 122 11.02 15.98 -10.76
CA ILE A 122 11.39 14.56 -10.76
C ILE A 122 11.05 13.86 -12.08
N ALA A 123 9.88 14.14 -12.68
CA ALA A 123 9.39 13.37 -13.83
C ALA A 123 10.36 13.35 -15.02
N ARG A 124 11.07 14.46 -15.28
CA ARG A 124 12.02 14.58 -16.39
C ARG A 124 13.30 13.76 -16.20
N ARG A 125 13.59 13.34 -14.97
CA ARG A 125 14.80 12.61 -14.58
C ARG A 125 14.52 11.14 -14.26
N VAL A 126 13.25 10.72 -14.34
CA VAL A 126 12.84 9.33 -14.13
C VAL A 126 13.36 8.44 -15.26
N THR A 127 14.03 7.36 -14.88
CA THR A 127 14.57 6.32 -15.77
C THR A 127 14.40 4.95 -15.11
N ASP A 128 14.67 3.87 -15.87
CA ASP A 128 14.66 2.49 -15.36
C ASP A 128 13.38 2.09 -14.61
N VAL A 129 12.23 2.50 -15.15
CA VAL A 129 10.92 2.21 -14.57
C VAL A 129 10.62 0.71 -14.65
N GLN A 130 10.30 0.13 -13.51
CA GLN A 130 10.00 -1.29 -13.34
C GLN A 130 8.75 -1.47 -12.47
N THR A 131 7.97 -2.50 -12.78
CA THR A 131 6.84 -2.92 -11.96
C THR A 131 6.93 -4.40 -11.65
N SER A 132 6.46 -4.80 -10.47
CA SER A 132 6.49 -6.19 -10.01
C SER A 132 5.25 -6.53 -9.19
N TRP A 133 4.94 -7.81 -9.06
CA TRP A 133 3.83 -8.29 -8.23
C TRP A 133 4.11 -9.69 -7.67
N ILE A 134 3.48 -10.02 -6.56
CA ILE A 134 3.44 -11.37 -5.99
C ILE A 134 2.13 -11.59 -5.23
N GLY A 135 1.60 -12.81 -5.26
CA GLY A 135 0.43 -13.20 -4.46
C GLY A 135 0.83 -14.03 -3.24
N CYS A 136 0.14 -13.80 -2.13
CA CYS A 136 0.29 -14.51 -0.85
C CYS A 136 -0.98 -15.31 -0.48
N GLY A 137 -2.01 -15.27 -1.33
CA GLY A 137 -3.19 -16.10 -1.14
C GLY A 137 -2.88 -17.59 -1.20
N PRO A 138 -3.87 -18.46 -0.93
CA PRO A 138 -3.72 -19.90 -1.12
C PRO A 138 -3.13 -20.20 -2.50
N ALA A 139 -2.08 -21.03 -2.55
CA ALA A 139 -1.33 -21.32 -3.77
C ALA A 139 -0.83 -20.08 -4.54
N TYR A 140 -0.42 -19.03 -3.81
CA TYR A 140 0.12 -17.77 -4.34
C TYR A 140 -0.89 -16.91 -5.12
N MET A 141 -2.20 -17.15 -4.95
CA MET A 141 -3.26 -16.34 -5.54
C MET A 141 -3.15 -14.86 -5.12
N GLY A 142 -3.58 -13.97 -6.00
CA GLY A 142 -3.31 -12.53 -5.89
C GLY A 142 -4.27 -11.73 -5.00
N ASN A 143 -5.30 -12.35 -4.40
CA ASN A 143 -6.25 -11.66 -3.52
C ASN A 143 -5.61 -11.10 -2.23
N LYS A 144 -4.45 -11.63 -1.86
CA LYS A 144 -3.50 -11.11 -0.88
C LYS A 144 -2.12 -11.09 -1.53
N GLY A 145 -1.23 -10.21 -1.10
CA GLY A 145 0.11 -10.09 -1.66
C GLY A 145 0.56 -8.65 -1.80
N ALA A 146 1.44 -8.38 -2.76
CA ALA A 146 1.96 -7.04 -2.98
C ALA A 146 2.21 -6.73 -4.45
N VAL A 147 2.15 -5.44 -4.77
CA VAL A 147 2.61 -4.87 -6.02
C VAL A 147 3.68 -3.82 -5.73
N GLY A 148 4.62 -3.65 -6.65
CA GLY A 148 5.71 -2.70 -6.48
C GLY A 148 6.02 -1.91 -7.75
N VAL A 149 6.39 -0.65 -7.55
CA VAL A 149 6.94 0.26 -8.58
C VAL A 149 8.34 0.64 -8.15
N ARG A 150 9.31 0.52 -9.07
CA ARG A 150 10.68 0.98 -8.88
C ARG A 150 11.07 1.87 -10.05
N PHE A 151 11.78 2.94 -9.79
CA PHE A 151 12.43 3.74 -10.82
C PHE A 151 13.67 4.41 -10.25
N ARG A 152 14.52 4.89 -11.15
CA ARG A 152 15.71 5.68 -10.83
C ARG A 152 15.47 7.13 -11.19
N VAL A 153 15.91 8.04 -10.35
CA VAL A 153 15.91 9.47 -10.60
C VAL A 153 17.35 9.91 -10.79
N GLN A 154 17.70 10.38 -11.99
CA GLN A 154 19.04 10.88 -12.29
C GLN A 154 19.33 12.16 -11.51
N ASN A 155 20.59 12.34 -11.11
CA ASN A 155 21.04 13.61 -10.54
C ASN A 155 21.06 14.69 -11.62
N VAL A 156 20.93 15.96 -11.20
CA VAL A 156 20.97 17.10 -12.11
C VAL A 156 22.35 17.20 -12.80
N ASP A 157 23.41 16.84 -12.07
CA ASP A 157 24.81 16.92 -12.53
C ASP A 157 25.32 15.61 -13.17
N ALA A 158 24.44 14.83 -13.82
CA ALA A 158 24.77 13.61 -14.56
C ALA A 158 25.33 12.41 -13.75
N GLY A 159 25.21 12.43 -12.42
CA GLY A 159 25.55 11.29 -11.56
C GLY A 159 24.59 10.08 -11.70
N VAL A 160 24.97 8.95 -11.10
CA VAL A 160 24.19 7.68 -11.19
C VAL A 160 22.76 7.79 -10.66
N GLY A 161 22.48 8.76 -9.79
CA GLY A 161 21.16 9.04 -9.25
C GLY A 161 20.73 8.08 -8.14
N GLU A 162 19.47 8.20 -7.74
CA GLU A 162 18.88 7.48 -6.61
C GLU A 162 17.75 6.56 -7.08
N VAL A 163 17.58 5.41 -6.43
CA VAL A 163 16.52 4.44 -6.72
C VAL A 163 15.40 4.57 -5.71
N TYR A 164 14.18 4.71 -6.21
CA TYR A 164 12.96 4.85 -5.44
C TYR A 164 12.12 3.59 -5.63
N THR A 165 11.77 2.93 -4.53
CA THR A 165 10.92 1.73 -4.54
C THR A 165 9.68 1.95 -3.69
N PHE A 166 8.50 1.78 -4.29
CA PHE A 166 7.20 1.87 -3.66
C PHE A 166 6.54 0.50 -3.67
N VAL A 167 6.02 0.03 -2.54
CA VAL A 167 5.36 -1.26 -2.38
C VAL A 167 3.99 -1.05 -1.77
N CYS A 168 2.93 -1.52 -2.45
CA CYS A 168 1.59 -1.60 -1.88
C CYS A 168 1.27 -3.06 -1.54
N ALA A 169 0.98 -3.35 -0.26
CA ALA A 169 0.70 -4.69 0.23
C ALA A 169 -0.73 -4.84 0.76
N HIS A 170 -1.24 -6.06 0.70
CA HIS A 170 -2.47 -6.49 1.34
C HIS A 170 -2.24 -7.87 1.96
N LEU A 171 -1.98 -7.90 3.27
CA LEU A 171 -1.56 -9.12 3.97
C LEU A 171 -2.75 -9.91 4.52
N THR A 172 -2.49 -11.14 4.98
CA THR A 172 -3.50 -12.04 5.53
C THR A 172 -4.35 -11.40 6.63
N ALA A 173 -5.66 -11.40 6.43
CA ALA A 173 -6.63 -10.85 7.36
C ALA A 173 -6.90 -11.74 8.58
N HIS A 174 -7.62 -11.17 9.55
CA HIS A 174 -8.04 -11.73 10.85
C HIS A 174 -6.97 -11.75 11.94
N GLU A 175 -7.36 -11.35 13.14
CA GLU A 175 -6.51 -11.19 14.32
C GLU A 175 -5.62 -12.40 14.62
N PRO A 176 -6.11 -13.65 14.64
CA PRO A 176 -5.29 -14.81 15.01
C PRO A 176 -4.19 -15.17 14.00
N LYS A 177 -4.20 -14.58 12.79
CA LYS A 177 -3.31 -14.96 11.69
C LYS A 177 -1.99 -14.17 11.65
N LEU A 178 -1.44 -13.84 12.82
CA LEU A 178 -0.19 -13.07 12.94
C LEU A 178 0.97 -13.77 12.23
N ALA A 179 1.14 -15.07 12.48
CA ALA A 179 2.20 -15.87 11.85
C ALA A 179 2.09 -15.87 10.31
N GLN A 180 0.88 -15.90 9.77
CA GLN A 180 0.68 -15.82 8.32
C GLN A 180 1.02 -14.43 7.78
N ARG A 181 0.72 -13.33 8.48
CA ARG A 181 1.13 -11.98 8.06
C ARG A 181 2.65 -11.82 8.03
N ILE A 182 3.34 -12.36 9.03
CA ILE A 182 4.81 -12.37 9.07
C ILE A 182 5.35 -13.19 7.87
N ALA A 183 4.78 -14.38 7.63
CA ALA A 183 5.15 -15.20 6.48
C ALA A 183 4.86 -14.52 5.14
N ASP A 184 3.75 -13.80 5.00
CA ASP A 184 3.41 -13.01 3.82
C ASP A 184 4.47 -11.92 3.58
N TYR A 185 4.86 -11.19 4.63
CA TYR A 185 5.92 -10.17 4.55
C TYR A 185 7.25 -10.79 4.10
N HIS A 186 7.71 -11.87 4.73
CA HIS A 186 8.95 -12.55 4.31
C HIS A 186 8.87 -13.06 2.86
N HIS A 187 7.71 -13.59 2.45
CA HIS A 187 7.48 -14.01 1.08
C HIS A 187 7.59 -12.84 0.10
N ILE A 188 6.98 -11.70 0.42
CA ILE A 188 7.05 -10.46 -0.36
C ILE A 188 8.49 -9.99 -0.52
N VAL A 189 9.26 -9.87 0.57
CA VAL A 189 10.66 -9.40 0.49
C VAL A 189 11.51 -10.29 -0.42
N ARG A 190 11.29 -11.61 -0.36
CA ARG A 190 12.05 -12.60 -1.15
C ARG A 190 11.58 -12.73 -2.60
N SER A 191 10.33 -12.35 -2.92
CA SER A 191 9.69 -12.76 -4.18
C SER A 191 9.09 -11.60 -5.00
N LEU A 192 8.88 -10.44 -4.39
CA LEU A 192 8.60 -9.19 -5.10
C LEU A 192 9.91 -8.60 -5.63
N LEU A 193 10.40 -9.25 -6.69
CA LEU A 193 11.72 -9.01 -7.25
C LEU A 193 11.68 -8.04 -8.42
N PHE A 194 12.77 -7.30 -8.58
CA PHE A 194 13.04 -6.39 -9.68
C PHE A 194 14.28 -6.86 -10.46
N ALA A 195 14.49 -6.31 -11.65
CA ALA A 195 15.71 -6.55 -12.41
C ALA A 195 16.95 -6.11 -11.59
N PRO A 196 18.14 -6.62 -11.94
CA PRO A 196 19.40 -6.13 -11.36
C PRO A 196 19.51 -4.62 -11.47
N LEU A 197 20.18 -3.99 -10.50
CA LEU A 197 20.42 -2.55 -10.53
C LEU A 197 21.40 -2.19 -11.67
N PRO A 198 21.21 -1.03 -12.33
CA PRO A 198 22.17 -0.55 -13.34
C PRO A 198 23.60 -0.46 -12.79
N GLY A 199 24.59 -0.77 -13.62
CA GLY A 199 26.01 -0.69 -13.23
C GLY A 199 26.49 -1.83 -12.32
N THR A 200 25.64 -2.80 -11.97
CA THR A 200 26.05 -3.98 -11.21
C THR A 200 26.50 -5.12 -12.15
N SER A 201 27.50 -5.90 -11.73
CA SER A 201 27.98 -7.08 -12.47
C SER A 201 27.12 -8.33 -12.28
N THR A 202 26.13 -8.27 -11.39
CA THR A 202 25.25 -9.40 -11.08
C THR A 202 24.07 -9.48 -12.05
N THR A 203 23.72 -10.69 -12.47
CA THR A 203 22.49 -10.97 -13.22
C THR A 203 21.33 -11.35 -12.30
N SER A 204 21.57 -11.46 -10.99
CA SER A 204 20.56 -11.86 -10.01
C SER A 204 19.54 -10.75 -9.79
N PRO A 205 18.24 -11.09 -9.71
CA PRO A 205 17.21 -10.12 -9.42
C PRO A 205 17.42 -9.50 -8.04
N SER A 206 16.93 -8.28 -7.88
CA SER A 206 17.11 -7.49 -6.65
C SER A 206 15.82 -7.43 -5.83
N THR A 207 15.94 -7.45 -4.51
CA THR A 207 14.79 -7.37 -3.58
C THR A 207 14.32 -5.93 -3.41
N ILE A 208 13.20 -5.73 -2.70
CA ILE A 208 12.68 -4.39 -2.39
C ILE A 208 13.69 -3.51 -1.64
N TYR A 209 14.58 -4.12 -0.84
CA TYR A 209 15.62 -3.44 -0.06
C TYR A 209 16.85 -3.00 -0.88
N SER A 210 16.95 -3.42 -2.15
CA SER A 210 18.00 -2.98 -3.07
C SER A 210 17.62 -1.64 -3.70
N THR A 211 17.58 -0.58 -2.90
CA THR A 211 17.06 0.75 -3.29
C THR A 211 17.75 1.86 -2.49
N SER A 212 17.60 3.12 -2.90
CA SER A 212 18.03 4.29 -2.12
C SER A 212 16.95 4.71 -1.13
N HIS A 213 15.70 4.74 -1.59
CA HIS A 213 14.52 5.04 -0.78
C HIS A 213 13.51 3.91 -0.92
N LEU A 214 12.99 3.41 0.19
CA LEU A 214 11.96 2.36 0.23
C LEU A 214 10.72 2.89 0.95
N PHE A 215 9.57 2.76 0.30
CA PHE A 215 8.27 3.08 0.86
C PHE A 215 7.37 1.85 0.78
N LEU A 216 6.80 1.43 1.91
CA LEU A 216 5.85 0.34 1.98
C LEU A 216 4.55 0.86 2.59
N LEU A 217 3.45 0.69 1.87
CA LEU A 217 2.13 1.12 2.27
C LEU A 217 1.10 0.02 2.05
N GLY A 218 -0.04 0.10 2.71
CA GLY A 218 -1.16 -0.79 2.42
C GLY A 218 -1.95 -1.24 3.63
N ASP A 219 -2.92 -2.13 3.39
CA ASP A 219 -3.62 -2.87 4.42
C ASP A 219 -2.74 -4.05 4.87
N LEU A 220 -1.89 -3.79 5.84
CA LEU A 220 -0.99 -4.79 6.43
C LEU A 220 -1.74 -5.73 7.38
N ASN A 221 -3.00 -5.44 7.71
CA ASN A 221 -3.90 -6.30 8.47
C ASN A 221 -3.42 -6.73 9.86
N PHE A 222 -2.34 -6.14 10.40
CA PHE A 222 -1.97 -6.29 11.79
C PHE A 222 -3.04 -5.68 12.69
N ARG A 223 -3.26 -6.28 13.85
CA ARG A 223 -4.41 -5.99 14.72
C ARG A 223 -3.96 -5.49 16.08
N LEU A 224 -4.84 -4.74 16.72
CA LEU A 224 -4.79 -4.53 18.15
C LEU A 224 -5.17 -5.85 18.83
N ALA A 225 -4.23 -6.45 19.56
CA ALA A 225 -4.39 -7.77 20.16
C ALA A 225 -4.15 -7.70 21.67
N LEU A 226 -5.22 -7.40 22.42
CA LEU A 226 -5.15 -7.32 23.87
C LEU A 226 -5.05 -8.73 24.49
N PRO A 227 -4.11 -8.96 25.43
CA PRO A 227 -4.09 -10.18 26.23
C PRO A 227 -5.42 -10.38 26.96
N SER A 228 -5.83 -11.63 27.16
CA SER A 228 -7.10 -11.94 27.85
C SER A 228 -7.17 -11.40 29.28
N SER A 229 -6.04 -11.11 29.91
CA SER A 229 -5.93 -10.49 31.23
C SER A 229 -6.12 -8.97 31.23
N HIS A 230 -6.09 -8.32 30.08
CA HIS A 230 -6.23 -6.87 29.98
C HIS A 230 -7.67 -6.43 30.29
N ALA A 231 -7.84 -5.34 31.05
CA ALA A 231 -9.17 -4.87 31.48
C ALA A 231 -10.12 -4.53 30.32
N LEU A 232 -9.57 -4.12 29.17
CA LEU A 232 -10.31 -3.80 27.96
C LEU A 232 -10.47 -4.99 26.99
N ALA A 233 -9.97 -6.17 27.33
CA ALA A 233 -10.06 -7.33 26.46
C ALA A 233 -11.46 -7.94 26.42
N GLY A 234 -11.78 -8.56 25.28
CA GLY A 234 -12.97 -9.37 25.09
C GLY A 234 -14.24 -8.59 24.73
N PRO A 235 -15.29 -9.30 24.24
CA PRO A 235 -16.48 -8.66 23.68
C PRO A 235 -17.28 -7.80 24.66
N ALA A 236 -17.24 -8.11 25.96
CA ALA A 236 -17.98 -7.40 27.00
C ALA A 236 -17.44 -5.98 27.26
N ASN A 237 -16.14 -5.75 27.01
CA ASN A 237 -15.47 -4.48 27.28
C ASN A 237 -15.35 -3.58 26.05
N ARG A 238 -16.07 -3.91 24.95
CA ARG A 238 -15.92 -3.24 23.66
C ARG A 238 -16.20 -1.73 23.74
N LEU A 239 -17.25 -1.30 24.45
CA LEU A 239 -17.55 0.13 24.58
C LEU A 239 -16.45 0.87 25.34
N ASN A 240 -15.86 0.24 26.37
CA ASN A 240 -14.75 0.82 27.12
C ASN A 240 -13.49 0.91 26.26
N LEU A 241 -13.23 -0.12 25.44
CA LEU A 241 -12.14 -0.11 24.47
C LEU A 241 -12.31 1.01 23.44
N GLU A 242 -13.50 1.15 22.87
CA GLU A 242 -13.80 2.23 21.91
C GLU A 242 -13.69 3.61 22.56
N SER A 243 -14.12 3.76 23.81
CA SER A 243 -13.94 4.99 24.58
C SER A 243 -12.45 5.31 24.81
N ALA A 244 -11.63 4.32 25.17
CA ALA A 244 -10.19 4.51 25.32
C ALA A 244 -9.53 4.89 23.98
N LEU A 245 -9.90 4.22 22.88
CA LEU A 245 -9.41 4.55 21.53
C LEU A 245 -9.86 5.94 21.04
N SER A 246 -10.87 6.54 21.66
CA SER A 246 -11.33 7.88 21.30
C SER A 246 -10.39 8.99 21.79
N THR A 247 -9.62 8.75 22.85
CA THR A 247 -8.67 9.72 23.43
C THR A 247 -7.26 9.50 22.94
N LEU A 248 -6.42 10.54 22.97
CA LEU A 248 -5.00 10.41 22.62
C LEU A 248 -4.26 9.51 23.62
N GLU A 249 -4.46 9.73 24.92
CA GLU A 249 -3.85 8.95 25.99
C GLU A 249 -4.19 7.45 25.88
N GLY A 250 -5.46 7.12 25.65
CA GLY A 250 -5.86 5.72 25.51
C GLY A 250 -5.29 5.08 24.25
N ARG A 251 -5.14 5.82 23.14
CA ARG A 251 -4.43 5.31 21.94
C ARG A 251 -2.93 5.14 22.19
N GLU A 252 -2.31 6.05 22.92
CA GLU A 252 -0.90 5.97 23.29
C GLU A 252 -0.59 4.74 24.15
N GLU A 253 -1.48 4.39 25.08
CA GLU A 253 -1.37 3.14 25.85
C GLU A 253 -1.64 1.91 24.98
N LEU A 254 -2.74 1.93 24.22
CA LEU A 254 -3.20 0.77 23.44
C LEU A 254 -2.27 0.41 22.28
N LYS A 255 -1.47 1.35 21.77
CA LYS A 255 -0.50 1.07 20.69
C LYS A 255 0.48 -0.03 21.08
N GLU A 256 0.78 -0.19 22.37
CA GLU A 256 1.73 -1.19 22.87
C GLU A 256 1.23 -2.63 22.66
N PHE A 257 -0.05 -2.80 22.34
CA PHE A 257 -0.68 -4.07 21.96
C PHE A 257 -0.96 -4.18 20.45
N ASP A 258 -0.47 -3.24 19.64
CA ASP A 258 -0.50 -3.32 18.18
C ASP A 258 0.50 -4.38 17.70
N GLN A 259 0.01 -5.40 17.01
CA GLN A 259 0.85 -6.49 16.55
C GLN A 259 1.98 -6.02 15.62
N LEU A 260 1.77 -4.99 14.80
CA LEU A 260 2.84 -4.52 13.91
C LEU A 260 3.96 -3.86 14.71
N LEU A 261 3.61 -2.98 15.66
CA LEU A 261 4.59 -2.33 16.52
C LEU A 261 5.42 -3.36 17.31
N VAL A 262 4.76 -4.37 17.88
CA VAL A 262 5.42 -5.45 18.62
C VAL A 262 6.38 -6.23 17.72
N GLU A 263 5.94 -6.69 16.55
CA GLU A 263 6.76 -7.48 15.63
C GLU A 263 7.89 -6.66 14.99
N HIS A 264 7.65 -5.36 14.73
CA HIS A 264 8.67 -4.43 14.24
C HIS A 264 9.77 -4.19 15.28
N ARG A 265 9.42 -3.97 16.55
CA ARG A 265 10.38 -3.85 17.66
C ARG A 265 11.15 -5.15 17.91
N ASN A 266 10.51 -6.30 17.69
CA ASN A 266 11.16 -7.61 17.73
C ASN A 266 12.04 -7.89 16.49
N ASN A 267 12.11 -6.95 15.55
CA ASN A 267 12.88 -7.04 14.31
C ASN A 267 12.49 -8.26 13.43
N THR A 268 11.26 -8.78 13.57
CA THR A 268 10.77 -9.93 12.79
C THR A 268 10.22 -9.49 11.43
N VAL A 269 9.73 -8.25 11.34
CA VAL A 269 9.22 -7.63 10.12
C VAL A 269 9.75 -6.20 9.96
N LEU A 270 9.78 -5.72 8.72
CA LEU A 270 10.04 -4.32 8.34
C LEU A 270 11.37 -3.77 8.90
N GLN A 271 12.40 -4.62 8.87
CA GLN A 271 13.73 -4.32 9.39
C GLN A 271 14.28 -3.03 8.78
N GLY A 272 14.82 -2.14 9.61
CA GLY A 272 15.37 -0.86 9.20
C GLY A 272 14.35 0.21 8.79
N MET A 273 13.07 -0.12 8.65
CA MET A 273 12.04 0.86 8.31
C MET A 273 11.59 1.66 9.53
N ARG A 274 11.01 2.83 9.29
CA ARG A 274 10.34 3.69 10.27
C ARG A 274 8.89 3.90 9.90
N GLU A 275 8.11 4.27 10.90
CA GLU A 275 6.72 4.67 10.76
C GLU A 275 6.49 5.94 11.58
N GLY A 276 5.59 6.82 11.15
CA GLY A 276 5.18 7.95 11.99
C GLY A 276 4.35 7.50 13.20
N GLU A 277 3.94 8.43 14.06
CA GLU A 277 3.14 8.13 15.25
C GLU A 277 1.68 7.75 14.87
N PHE A 278 1.46 6.53 14.39
CA PHE A 278 0.19 6.04 13.84
C PHE A 278 -0.99 6.10 14.83
N TRP A 279 -0.70 6.10 16.13
CA TRP A 279 -1.69 6.14 17.20
C TRP A 279 -2.25 7.56 17.45
N GLN A 280 -1.68 8.61 16.83
CA GLN A 280 -2.23 9.97 16.95
C GLN A 280 -3.62 10.09 16.31
N PHE A 281 -3.89 9.29 15.27
CA PHE A 281 -5.22 9.16 14.67
C PHE A 281 -5.93 7.86 15.11
N LYS A 282 -7.27 7.85 15.01
CA LYS A 282 -8.11 6.70 15.36
C LYS A 282 -7.80 5.49 14.47
N CYS A 283 -8.04 4.27 14.96
CA CYS A 283 -7.90 3.05 14.16
C CYS A 283 -8.61 3.17 12.80
N SER A 284 -7.98 2.75 11.72
CA SER A 284 -8.53 2.87 10.36
C SER A 284 -9.59 1.81 10.04
N TYR A 285 -9.74 0.79 10.87
CA TYR A 285 -10.64 -0.36 10.67
C TYR A 285 -11.22 -0.82 12.02
N LYS A 286 -12.42 -1.40 12.14
CA LYS A 286 -13.46 -1.65 11.12
C LYS A 286 -14.64 -0.74 11.40
N TYR A 287 -15.03 0.09 10.44
CA TYR A 287 -16.20 0.96 10.56
C TYR A 287 -17.45 0.30 10.00
N ASP A 288 -18.62 0.77 10.44
CA ASP A 288 -19.85 0.50 9.70
C ASP A 288 -19.91 1.40 8.46
N ILE A 289 -20.18 0.79 7.30
CA ILE A 289 -20.29 1.50 6.02
C ILE A 289 -21.38 2.58 6.13
N GLY A 290 -21.08 3.78 5.60
CA GLY A 290 -21.94 4.96 5.70
C GLY A 290 -21.80 5.74 7.00
N LYS A 291 -20.95 5.32 7.95
CA LYS A 291 -20.70 6.02 9.21
C LYS A 291 -19.30 6.66 9.25
N VAL A 292 -19.23 7.90 9.71
CA VAL A 292 -17.97 8.64 9.87
C VAL A 292 -17.17 8.08 11.05
N ASP A 293 -17.80 7.97 12.21
CA ASP A 293 -17.12 7.65 13.47
C ASP A 293 -17.93 6.64 14.30
N HIS A 294 -18.09 5.42 13.75
CA HIS A 294 -18.73 4.31 14.45
C HIS A 294 -18.08 2.99 14.03
N TYR A 295 -17.45 2.31 14.99
CA TYR A 295 -16.85 1.00 14.76
C TYR A 295 -17.89 -0.10 14.69
N SER A 296 -17.68 -1.04 13.79
CA SER A 296 -18.49 -2.24 13.67
C SER A 296 -18.15 -3.22 14.77
N THR A 297 -19.16 -3.77 15.45
CA THR A 297 -18.97 -4.76 16.53
C THR A 297 -18.41 -6.11 16.06
N LYS A 298 -18.33 -6.31 14.73
CA LYS A 298 -17.83 -7.54 14.09
C LYS A 298 -16.35 -7.81 14.38
N ARG A 299 -15.56 -6.79 14.69
CA ARG A 299 -14.10 -6.89 14.92
C ARG A 299 -13.64 -5.87 15.96
N THR A 300 -12.53 -6.16 16.62
CA THR A 300 -11.77 -5.18 17.39
C THR A 300 -11.27 -4.09 16.44
N PRO A 301 -11.43 -2.79 16.76
CA PRO A 301 -10.81 -1.72 16.01
C PRO A 301 -9.29 -1.90 15.94
N SER A 302 -8.65 -1.57 14.82
CA SER A 302 -7.22 -1.78 14.58
C SER A 302 -6.66 -0.81 13.54
N TRP A 303 -5.38 -0.46 13.65
CA TRP A 303 -4.62 0.26 12.63
C TRP A 303 -4.09 -0.73 11.59
N THR A 304 -4.98 -1.17 10.69
CA THR A 304 -4.63 -2.15 9.65
C THR A 304 -3.89 -1.52 8.48
N ASP A 305 -4.17 -0.25 8.19
CA ASP A 305 -3.60 0.50 7.09
C ASP A 305 -2.38 1.25 7.59
N ARG A 306 -1.21 1.05 6.96
CA ARG A 306 0.09 1.53 7.48
C ARG A 306 0.97 2.08 6.36
N ILE A 307 1.86 3.02 6.72
CA ILE A 307 2.88 3.59 5.83
C ILE A 307 4.23 3.56 6.55
N LEU A 308 5.19 2.86 5.96
CA LEU A 308 6.55 2.75 6.45
C LEU A 308 7.56 3.20 5.39
N TYR A 309 8.71 3.68 5.85
CA TYR A 309 9.74 4.24 4.98
C TYR A 309 11.15 4.08 5.54
N THR A 310 12.15 4.10 4.66
CA THR A 310 13.57 4.22 5.01
C THR A 310 14.35 4.81 3.83
N THR A 311 15.47 5.47 4.14
CA THR A 311 16.40 6.09 3.18
C THR A 311 17.82 5.57 3.40
N TYR A 312 18.65 5.63 2.36
CA TYR A 312 20.04 5.20 2.40
C TYR A 312 20.92 5.98 3.39
N THR A 313 20.48 7.15 3.81
CA THR A 313 21.18 7.97 4.81
C THR A 313 20.89 7.51 6.24
N ASP A 314 19.87 6.69 6.45
CA ASP A 314 19.57 6.11 7.76
C ASP A 314 20.72 5.21 8.22
N SER A 315 21.28 5.51 9.39
CA SER A 315 22.38 4.73 9.97
C SER A 315 21.86 3.50 10.72
N PRO A 316 22.47 2.31 10.51
CA PRO A 316 22.16 1.11 11.26
C PRO A 316 22.52 1.23 12.76
N ASP A 317 23.41 2.15 13.13
CA ASP A 317 23.84 2.37 14.52
C ASP A 317 22.81 3.17 15.33
N THR A 318 21.86 3.82 14.65
CA THR A 318 20.78 4.59 15.29
C THR A 318 19.42 4.13 14.76
N PRO A 319 18.97 2.91 15.10
CA PRO A 319 17.77 2.27 14.54
C PRO A 319 16.45 2.95 14.94
N ASP A 320 16.47 4.00 15.76
CA ASP A 320 15.28 4.80 16.08
C ASP A 320 15.27 6.15 15.34
N LYS A 321 16.37 6.52 14.67
CA LYS A 321 16.51 7.78 13.94
C LYS A 321 16.33 7.57 12.44
N THR A 322 15.87 8.61 11.76
CA THR A 322 15.81 8.69 10.30
C THR A 322 15.98 10.12 9.84
N ASP A 323 16.56 10.29 8.66
CA ASP A 323 16.69 11.62 8.04
C ASP A 323 15.43 12.03 7.25
N ILE A 324 14.47 11.13 7.10
CA ILE A 324 13.15 11.45 6.55
C ILE A 324 12.34 12.20 7.61
N THR A 325 11.88 13.40 7.25
CA THR A 325 10.98 14.17 8.13
C THR A 325 9.53 13.83 7.79
N ASN A 326 8.81 13.21 8.73
CA ASN A 326 7.38 12.98 8.63
C ASN A 326 6.62 14.27 8.93
N MET A 327 5.99 14.83 7.90
CA MET A 327 5.29 16.11 7.95
C MET A 327 3.84 15.96 8.39
N LEU A 328 3.24 14.86 7.96
CA LEU A 328 1.86 14.49 8.21
C LEU A 328 1.80 12.97 8.21
N TYR A 329 1.07 12.40 9.15
CA TYR A 329 0.60 11.03 9.07
C TYR A 329 -0.77 10.93 9.73
N THR A 330 -1.82 10.74 8.94
CA THR A 330 -3.19 10.79 9.44
C THR A 330 -4.13 9.88 8.65
N ALA A 331 -5.30 9.60 9.23
CA ALA A 331 -6.43 8.98 8.56
C ALA A 331 -7.45 10.05 8.15
N ILE A 332 -8.31 9.74 7.17
CA ILE A 332 -9.35 10.63 6.64
C ILE A 332 -10.74 10.11 7.03
N PRO A 333 -11.34 10.59 8.13
CA PRO A 333 -12.57 9.99 8.67
C PRO A 333 -13.81 10.21 7.80
N SER A 334 -13.82 11.28 6.98
CA SER A 334 -14.96 11.67 6.14
C SER A 334 -15.35 10.63 5.09
N TYR A 335 -14.46 9.68 4.77
CA TYR A 335 -14.72 8.61 3.82
C TYR A 335 -15.51 7.48 4.46
N THR A 336 -16.68 7.18 3.90
CA THR A 336 -17.63 6.21 4.48
C THR A 336 -18.08 5.11 3.53
N THR A 337 -17.56 5.08 2.30
CA THR A 337 -17.89 4.06 1.28
C THR A 337 -17.25 2.70 1.56
N SER A 338 -16.21 2.67 2.40
CA SER A 338 -15.52 1.48 2.88
C SER A 338 -15.68 1.37 4.40
N ASP A 339 -15.45 0.17 4.92
CA ASP A 339 -15.25 -0.09 6.34
C ASP A 339 -13.83 0.24 6.82
N HIS A 340 -12.95 0.66 5.90
CA HIS A 340 -11.67 1.29 6.19
C HIS A 340 -11.73 2.81 6.02
N LYS A 341 -10.85 3.53 6.72
CA LYS A 341 -10.55 4.95 6.48
C LYS A 341 -9.24 5.07 5.69
N PRO A 342 -9.19 5.87 4.61
CA PRO A 342 -7.95 6.15 3.91
C PRO A 342 -6.93 6.76 4.85
N ILE A 343 -5.66 6.48 4.61
CA ILE A 343 -4.53 7.10 5.30
C ILE A 343 -3.64 7.84 4.32
N VAL A 344 -2.94 8.85 4.82
CA VAL A 344 -1.99 9.65 4.06
C VAL A 344 -0.78 10.00 4.92
N SER A 345 0.40 9.98 4.31
CA SER A 345 1.60 10.55 4.89
C SER A 345 2.33 11.44 3.90
N LEU A 346 2.88 12.54 4.41
CA LEU A 346 3.71 13.48 3.65
C LEU A 346 5.12 13.45 4.23
N LEU A 347 6.09 13.09 3.40
CA LEU A 347 7.46 12.82 3.81
C LEU A 347 8.43 13.75 3.08
N LEU A 348 9.29 14.43 3.83
CA LEU A 348 10.39 15.20 3.27
C LEU A 348 11.66 14.35 3.34
N LEU A 349 12.17 13.91 2.20
CA LEU A 349 13.37 13.06 2.11
C LEU A 349 14.63 13.86 2.43
N PRO A 350 15.74 13.24 2.88
CA PRO A 350 17.01 13.93 3.04
C PRO A 350 17.44 14.65 1.74
N PRO A 351 18.26 15.70 1.83
CA PRO A 351 18.88 16.29 0.64
C PRO A 351 19.66 15.21 -0.12
N SER A 352 19.57 15.21 -1.45
CA SER A 352 20.43 14.36 -2.27
C SER A 352 21.89 14.70 -1.95
N SER A 353 22.71 13.67 -1.75
CA SER A 353 24.13 13.88 -1.48
C SER A 353 24.77 14.62 -2.67
N PRO A 354 25.52 15.72 -2.44
CA PRO A 354 26.27 16.34 -3.53
C PRO A 354 27.26 15.34 -4.08
N SER A 355 27.39 15.30 -5.41
CA SER A 355 28.36 14.46 -6.12
C SER A 355 29.78 14.80 -5.64
N ILE A 356 30.28 14.05 -4.66
CA ILE A 356 31.73 14.04 -4.42
C ILE A 356 32.30 13.32 -5.63
N SER A 357 33.09 14.06 -6.42
CA SER A 357 33.76 13.65 -7.65
C SER A 357 34.65 12.42 -7.43
N SER A 358 34.03 11.25 -7.26
CA SER A 358 34.70 9.96 -7.17
C SER A 358 34.50 9.24 -8.49
N PRO A 359 35.57 8.67 -9.08
CA PRO A 359 35.50 8.02 -10.39
C PRO A 359 34.70 6.71 -10.42
N LEU A 360 34.13 6.27 -9.29
CA LEU A 360 33.23 5.12 -9.17
C LEU A 360 31.95 5.55 -8.42
N GLU A 361 31.15 6.44 -9.00
CA GLU A 361 29.81 6.68 -8.47
C GLU A 361 28.98 5.40 -8.60
N THR A 362 28.56 4.85 -7.46
CA THR A 362 27.63 3.71 -7.38
C THR A 362 26.33 4.20 -6.77
N ILE A 363 25.21 3.57 -7.15
CA ILE A 363 23.89 3.95 -6.63
C ILE A 363 23.94 3.83 -5.10
N PRO A 364 23.56 4.87 -4.34
CA PRO A 364 23.50 4.79 -2.89
C PRO A 364 22.39 3.83 -2.48
N LEU A 365 22.70 2.82 -1.67
CA LEU A 365 21.73 1.82 -1.23
C LEU A 365 21.50 1.89 0.28
N LEU A 366 20.34 1.41 0.72
CA LEU A 366 20.03 1.21 2.14
C LEU A 366 21.21 0.54 2.88
N GLN A 367 21.63 1.14 3.98
CA GLN A 367 22.71 0.61 4.82
C GLN A 367 22.22 -0.60 5.61
N HIS A 368 21.03 -0.50 6.21
CA HIS A 368 20.38 -1.60 6.88
C HIS A 368 19.57 -2.44 5.89
N ARG A 369 20.11 -3.60 5.51
CA ARG A 369 19.44 -4.55 4.62
C ARG A 369 19.29 -5.90 5.34
N PRO A 370 18.06 -6.37 5.59
CA PRO A 370 17.87 -7.70 6.15
C PRO A 370 18.37 -8.76 5.16
N ASP A 371 18.91 -9.85 5.71
CA ASP A 371 19.43 -10.98 4.92
C ASP A 371 18.29 -11.82 4.34
N PHE A 372 17.71 -11.31 3.24
CA PHE A 372 16.76 -12.04 2.42
C PHE A 372 17.37 -12.33 1.06
N SER A 373 17.73 -13.60 0.85
CA SER A 373 18.07 -14.08 -0.49
C SER A 373 16.82 -14.13 -1.39
N PRO A 374 16.89 -13.65 -2.64
CA PRO A 374 15.82 -13.80 -3.63
C PRO A 374 15.34 -15.24 -3.75
N ASP A 375 14.03 -15.45 -3.78
CA ASP A 375 13.43 -16.76 -3.98
C ASP A 375 13.61 -17.20 -5.44
N ARG A 376 14.39 -18.27 -5.66
CA ARG A 376 14.61 -18.87 -6.98
C ARG A 376 13.33 -19.31 -7.68
N TYR A 377 12.25 -19.55 -6.93
CA TYR A 377 10.95 -19.95 -7.45
C TYR A 377 9.95 -18.79 -7.55
N ALA A 378 10.35 -17.54 -7.30
CA ALA A 378 9.46 -16.38 -7.31
C ALA A 378 8.63 -16.29 -8.60
N THR A 379 9.28 -16.45 -9.75
CA THR A 379 8.62 -16.43 -11.07
C THR A 379 7.59 -17.55 -11.22
N LEU A 380 7.93 -18.77 -10.80
CA LEU A 380 7.02 -19.91 -10.84
C LEU A 380 5.79 -19.65 -9.96
N LYS A 381 6.00 -19.28 -8.69
CA LYS A 381 4.94 -18.98 -7.72
C LYS A 381 4.00 -17.89 -8.24
N ARG A 382 4.57 -16.81 -8.76
CA ARG A 382 3.86 -15.67 -9.37
C ARG A 382 2.90 -16.11 -10.48
N TYR A 383 3.37 -16.93 -11.42
CA TYR A 383 2.54 -17.36 -12.55
C TYR A 383 1.60 -18.51 -12.21
N THR A 384 1.95 -19.38 -11.25
CA THR A 384 1.03 -20.36 -10.67
C THR A 384 -0.17 -19.67 -10.05
N GLY A 385 0.07 -18.71 -9.15
CA GLY A 385 -0.98 -17.92 -8.52
C GLY A 385 -1.86 -17.19 -9.52
N ARG A 386 -1.26 -16.51 -10.50
CA ARG A 386 -2.00 -15.82 -11.56
C ARG A 386 -2.84 -16.77 -12.42
N THR A 387 -2.33 -17.96 -12.72
CA THR A 387 -3.09 -18.95 -13.50
C THR A 387 -4.33 -19.41 -12.73
N LEU A 388 -4.16 -19.70 -11.44
CA LEU A 388 -5.27 -20.05 -10.55
C LEU A 388 -6.28 -18.91 -10.39
N ASP A 389 -5.80 -17.66 -10.25
CA ASP A 389 -6.64 -16.48 -10.23
C ASP A 389 -7.55 -16.44 -11.46
N ARG A 390 -6.98 -16.62 -12.66
CA ARG A 390 -7.74 -16.58 -13.91
C ARG A 390 -8.76 -17.71 -14.02
N ILE A 391 -8.37 -18.94 -13.68
CA ILE A 391 -9.28 -20.09 -13.73
C ILE A 391 -10.48 -19.87 -12.79
N ILE A 392 -10.21 -19.54 -11.52
CA ILE A 392 -11.24 -19.34 -10.50
C ILE A 392 -12.08 -18.10 -10.84
N GLY A 393 -11.45 -17.01 -11.24
CA GLY A 393 -12.11 -15.75 -11.58
C GLY A 393 -13.06 -15.88 -12.76
N VAL A 394 -12.62 -16.54 -13.85
CA VAL A 394 -13.48 -16.76 -15.04
C VAL A 394 -14.64 -17.70 -14.72
N ALA A 395 -14.39 -18.79 -13.97
CA ALA A 395 -15.45 -19.68 -13.54
C ALA A 395 -16.49 -18.96 -12.65
N TRP A 396 -16.02 -18.15 -11.70
CA TRP A 396 -16.91 -17.37 -10.84
C TRP A 396 -17.66 -16.30 -11.62
N LEU A 397 -16.99 -15.59 -12.53
CA LEU A 397 -17.66 -14.61 -13.40
C LEU A 397 -18.75 -15.25 -14.25
N PHE A 398 -18.50 -16.43 -14.81
CA PHE A 398 -19.51 -17.19 -15.55
C PHE A 398 -20.75 -17.44 -14.68
N LEU A 399 -20.56 -17.91 -13.44
CA LEU A 399 -21.66 -18.11 -12.48
C LEU A 399 -22.42 -16.82 -12.18
N VAL A 400 -21.72 -15.69 -12.04
CA VAL A 400 -22.36 -14.38 -11.83
C VAL A 400 -23.22 -14.00 -13.04
N VAL A 401 -22.73 -14.19 -14.27
CA VAL A 401 -23.46 -13.85 -15.50
C VAL A 401 -24.72 -14.68 -15.66
N ILE A 402 -24.63 -16.01 -15.58
CA ILE A 402 -25.80 -16.89 -15.71
C ILE A 402 -26.81 -16.72 -14.57
N GLY A 403 -26.34 -16.22 -13.41
CA GLY A 403 -27.16 -15.90 -12.26
C GLY A 403 -27.69 -14.46 -12.24
N ALA A 404 -27.63 -13.75 -13.37
CA ALA A 404 -28.08 -12.37 -13.52
C ALA A 404 -27.50 -11.41 -12.46
N GLY A 405 -26.20 -11.56 -12.15
CA GLY A 405 -25.49 -10.79 -11.14
C GLY A 405 -25.30 -11.50 -9.80
N ASN A 406 -25.88 -12.69 -9.61
CA ASN A 406 -25.77 -13.46 -8.38
C ASN A 406 -25.21 -14.87 -8.62
N ALA A 407 -23.99 -15.14 -8.14
CA ALA A 407 -23.34 -16.44 -8.34
C ALA A 407 -24.11 -17.63 -7.75
N VAL A 408 -24.87 -17.46 -6.65
CA VAL A 408 -25.67 -18.53 -6.04
C VAL A 408 -26.83 -18.92 -6.95
N ILE A 409 -27.53 -17.92 -7.50
CA ILE A 409 -28.57 -18.16 -8.53
C ILE A 409 -27.93 -18.83 -9.74
N GLY A 410 -26.72 -18.42 -10.11
CA GLY A 410 -26.01 -19.02 -11.22
C GLY A 410 -25.67 -20.50 -11.04
N VAL A 411 -25.23 -20.90 -9.84
CA VAL A 411 -25.05 -22.32 -9.51
C VAL A 411 -26.37 -23.08 -9.66
N GLY A 412 -27.47 -22.54 -9.15
CA GLY A 412 -28.81 -23.11 -9.33
C GLY A 412 -29.18 -23.29 -10.79
N ASN A 413 -28.97 -22.25 -11.62
CA ASN A 413 -29.23 -22.28 -13.05
C ASN A 413 -28.36 -23.32 -13.79
N CYS A 414 -27.08 -23.46 -13.41
CA CYS A 414 -26.21 -24.53 -13.93
C CYS A 414 -26.75 -25.92 -13.62
N LEU A 415 -27.13 -26.17 -12.36
CA LEU A 415 -27.65 -27.47 -11.93
C LEU A 415 -28.97 -27.82 -12.64
N LEU A 416 -29.88 -26.85 -12.78
CA LEU A 416 -31.11 -27.01 -13.55
C LEU A 416 -30.82 -27.30 -15.02
N GLY A 417 -29.87 -26.59 -15.64
CA GLY A 417 -29.47 -26.81 -17.03
C GLY A 417 -28.86 -28.20 -17.25
N ILE A 418 -28.00 -28.66 -16.34
CA ILE A 418 -27.43 -30.02 -16.38
C ILE A 418 -28.55 -31.05 -16.25
N GLY A 419 -29.46 -30.89 -15.28
CA GLY A 419 -30.59 -31.80 -15.08
C GLY A 419 -31.54 -31.88 -16.28
N ALA A 420 -31.83 -30.74 -16.92
CA ALA A 420 -32.64 -30.69 -18.13
C ALA A 420 -31.93 -31.35 -19.32
N TRP A 421 -30.62 -31.15 -19.46
CA TRP A 421 -29.82 -31.78 -20.52
C TRP A 421 -29.71 -33.29 -20.34
N THR A 422 -29.47 -33.78 -19.12
CA THR A 422 -29.43 -35.23 -18.83
C THR A 422 -30.79 -35.86 -19.10
N TRP A 423 -31.89 -35.23 -18.66
CA TRP A 423 -33.25 -35.69 -18.95
C TRP A 423 -33.54 -35.74 -20.45
N TRP A 424 -33.16 -34.70 -21.20
CA TRP A 424 -33.35 -34.67 -22.65
C TRP A 424 -32.53 -35.76 -23.36
N LYS A 425 -31.30 -36.01 -22.90
CA LYS A 425 -30.43 -37.06 -23.45
C LYS A 425 -31.00 -38.46 -23.19
N GLU A 426 -31.50 -38.73 -21.99
CA GLU A 426 -32.18 -39.99 -21.66
C GLU A 426 -33.44 -40.24 -22.49
N LYS A 427 -34.14 -39.16 -22.88
CA LYS A 427 -35.36 -39.25 -23.71
C LYS A 427 -35.08 -39.41 -25.21
N SER A 428 -33.86 -39.13 -25.65
CA SER A 428 -33.44 -39.15 -27.06
C SER A 428 -32.57 -40.36 -27.43
N SER A 429 -32.14 -41.13 -26.44
CA SER A 429 -31.65 -42.52 -26.54
C SER A 429 -32.79 -43.51 -26.37
#